data_AF-A0A240UBG7-F1
#
_entry.id   AF-A0A240UBG7-F1
#
_cell.length_a   1.000
_cell.length_b   1.000
_cell.length_c   1.000
_cell.angle_alpha   90.00
_cell.angle_beta   90.00
_cell.angle_gamma   90.00
#
_symmetry.space_group_name_H-M   'P 1'
#
loop_
_entity.id
_entity.type
_entity.pdbx_description
1 polymer ?
#
loop_
_entity_poly.entity_id
_entity_poly.type
_entity_poly.pdbx_seq_one_letter_code
_entity_poly.pdbx_strand_id
1 'polypeptide(L)'
;MNIESGFAQVAQLLLWPVLALVGLAFVYALWSGGATLMEAWQRWRQPQYRSLRVAPGLSMEELELQLVRQVEPVRLLSRLSPMLGLIATMIPLGPALQSVAAGNGQQALAVFSGAFAGVVLALAAASVGLVVYSVRRRWLLAELLVVRKERGVAQ
;
A
#
# COMPACT_ATOMS: atom_id res chain seq x y z
N MET A 1 -1.11 -4.29 -39.25
CA MET A 1 -0.81 -4.20 -37.80
C MET A 1 -1.63 -5.29 -37.12
N ASN A 2 -1.00 -6.38 -36.68
CA ASN A 2 -1.71 -7.50 -36.07
C ASN A 2 -2.20 -7.06 -34.68
N ILE A 3 -3.44 -7.38 -34.33
CA ILE A 3 -4.06 -6.97 -33.06
C ILE A 3 -3.18 -7.39 -31.85
N GLU A 4 -2.54 -8.55 -31.95
CA GLU A 4 -1.57 -9.07 -30.96
C GLU A 4 -0.38 -8.14 -30.70
N SER A 5 0.20 -7.56 -31.76
CA SER A 5 1.33 -6.63 -31.62
C SER A 5 0.91 -5.31 -30.95
N GLY A 6 -0.33 -4.87 -31.16
CA GLY A 6 -0.90 -3.70 -30.50
C GLY A 6 -1.06 -3.92 -28.98
N PHE A 7 -1.61 -5.06 -28.58
CA PHE A 7 -1.76 -5.40 -27.15
C PHE A 7 -0.42 -5.49 -26.42
N ALA A 8 0.60 -6.11 -27.04
CA ALA A 8 1.93 -6.22 -26.44
C ALA A 8 2.57 -4.84 -26.20
N GLN A 9 2.41 -3.91 -27.15
CA GLN A 9 2.97 -2.56 -27.05
C GLN A 9 2.28 -1.72 -25.97
N VAL A 10 0.95 -1.84 -25.85
CA VAL A 10 0.19 -1.21 -24.76
C VAL A 10 0.61 -1.76 -23.40
N ALA A 11 0.75 -3.08 -23.27
CA ALA A 11 1.21 -3.71 -22.02
C ALA A 11 2.61 -3.23 -21.63
N GLN A 12 3.54 -3.14 -22.57
CA GLN A 12 4.89 -2.60 -22.32
C GLN A 12 4.87 -1.13 -21.90
N LEU A 13 4.02 -0.32 -22.51
CA LEU A 13 3.86 1.08 -22.12
C LEU A 13 3.33 1.22 -20.68
N LEU A 14 2.50 0.27 -20.23
CA LEU A 14 2.01 0.20 -18.84
C LEU A 14 3.08 -0.20 -17.81
N LEU A 15 4.24 -0.74 -18.23
CA LEU A 15 5.29 -1.13 -17.29
C LEU A 15 5.85 0.07 -16.53
N TRP A 16 6.15 1.17 -17.23
CA TRP A 16 6.69 2.40 -16.62
C TRP A 16 5.78 3.00 -15.54
N PRO A 17 4.47 3.24 -15.78
CA PRO A 17 3.58 3.73 -14.74
C PRO A 17 3.41 2.71 -13.60
N VAL A 18 3.40 1.40 -13.87
CA VAL A 18 3.34 0.38 -12.81
C VAL A 18 4.58 0.45 -11.91
N LEU A 19 5.79 0.52 -12.48
CA LEU A 19 7.03 0.64 -11.70
C LEU A 19 7.06 1.96 -10.91
N ALA A 20 6.60 3.06 -11.49
CA ALA A 20 6.48 4.34 -10.80
C ALA A 20 5.51 4.26 -9.61
N LEU A 21 4.35 3.60 -9.79
CA LEU A 21 3.38 3.37 -8.73
C LEU A 21 3.94 2.46 -7.62
N VAL A 22 4.73 1.43 -7.97
CA VAL A 22 5.43 0.60 -6.97
C VAL A 22 6.43 1.43 -6.16
N GLY A 23 7.23 2.28 -6.83
CA GLY A 23 8.16 3.18 -6.15
C GLY A 23 7.45 4.14 -5.21
N LEU A 24 6.36 4.77 -5.67
CA LEU A 24 5.55 5.68 -4.86
C LEU A 24 4.90 4.94 -3.67
N ALA A 25 4.35 3.75 -3.90
CA ALA A 25 3.80 2.90 -2.86
C ALA A 25 4.84 2.57 -1.78
N PHE A 26 6.07 2.25 -2.18
CA PHE A 26 7.17 1.97 -1.26
C PHE A 26 7.55 3.20 -0.42
N VAL A 27 7.70 4.37 -1.04
CA VAL A 27 7.98 5.63 -0.31
C VAL A 27 6.86 5.97 0.67
N TYR A 28 5.60 5.85 0.23
CA TYR A 28 4.44 6.10 1.07
C TYR A 28 4.34 5.08 2.23
N ALA A 29 4.71 3.83 2.00
CA ALA A 29 4.79 2.81 3.03
C ALA A 29 5.83 3.17 4.10
N LEU A 30 7.04 3.60 3.70
CA LEU A 30 8.07 4.05 4.64
C LEU A 30 7.61 5.27 5.46
N TRP A 31 7.00 6.26 4.80
CA TRP A 31 6.46 7.45 5.46
C TRP A 31 5.38 7.10 6.50
N SER A 32 4.38 6.32 6.08
CA SER A 32 3.27 5.90 6.96
C SER A 32 3.72 4.98 8.10
N GLY A 33 4.69 4.10 7.83
CA GLY A 33 5.35 3.27 8.84
C GLY A 33 6.06 4.11 9.88
N GLY A 34 6.89 5.08 9.45
CA GLY A 34 7.60 6.00 10.34
C GLY A 34 6.66 6.85 11.19
N ALA A 35 5.60 7.40 10.59
CA ALA A 35 4.57 8.16 11.30
C ALA A 35 3.88 7.30 12.39
N THR A 36 3.54 6.05 12.06
CA THR A 36 2.88 5.13 13.00
C THR A 36 3.82 4.68 14.12
N LEU A 37 5.10 4.49 13.82
CA LEU A 37 6.15 4.22 14.82
C LEU A 37 6.29 5.39 15.80
N MET A 38 6.29 6.62 15.29
CA MET A 38 6.34 7.81 16.13
C MET A 38 5.10 7.92 17.02
N GLU A 39 3.90 7.66 16.47
CA GLU A 39 2.66 7.61 17.26
C GLU A 39 2.67 6.49 18.31
N ALA A 40 3.21 5.32 17.97
CA ALA A 40 3.38 4.21 18.91
C ALA A 40 4.27 4.63 20.09
N TRP A 41 5.39 5.28 19.78
CA TRP A 41 6.35 5.76 20.77
C TRP A 41 5.75 6.85 21.67
N GLN A 42 5.01 7.79 21.08
CA GLN A 42 4.31 8.84 21.82
C GLN A 42 3.27 8.25 22.77
N ARG A 43 2.46 7.27 22.33
CA ARG A 43 1.49 6.58 23.19
C ARG A 43 2.15 5.80 24.32
N TRP A 44 3.32 5.21 24.08
CA TRP A 44 4.07 4.51 25.12
C TRP A 44 4.59 5.48 26.19
N ARG A 45 5.02 6.69 25.79
CA ARG A 45 5.44 7.74 26.75
C ARG A 45 4.27 8.46 27.42
N GLN A 46 3.16 8.66 26.71
CA GLN A 46 1.98 9.39 27.19
C GLN A 46 0.70 8.58 26.87
N PRO A 47 0.19 7.81 27.84
CA PRO A 47 -0.97 6.92 27.64
C PRO A 47 -2.28 7.63 27.26
N GLN A 48 -2.37 8.95 27.44
CA GLN A 48 -3.56 9.75 27.17
C GLN A 48 -3.64 10.31 25.74
N TYR A 49 -2.64 10.06 24.88
CA TYR A 49 -2.63 10.59 23.52
C TYR A 49 -3.73 9.93 22.65
N ARG A 50 -4.76 10.69 22.29
CA ARG A 50 -5.81 10.28 21.34
C ARG A 50 -5.47 10.78 19.94
N SER A 51 -5.51 9.89 18.95
CA SER A 51 -5.33 10.23 17.53
C SER A 51 -6.60 10.72 16.85
N LEU A 52 -7.76 10.31 17.35
CA LEU A 52 -9.07 10.65 16.82
C LEU A 52 -9.38 12.11 17.15
N ARG A 53 -9.42 12.96 16.12
CA ARG A 53 -9.86 14.34 16.24
C ARG A 53 -11.37 14.38 16.42
N VAL A 54 -11.84 14.66 17.63
CA VAL A 54 -13.25 14.87 17.92
C VAL A 54 -13.53 16.37 17.79
N ALA A 55 -14.00 16.80 16.62
CA ALA A 55 -14.49 18.18 16.48
C ALA A 55 -15.84 18.34 17.20
N PRO A 56 -16.09 19.51 17.84
CA PRO A 56 -17.37 19.79 18.47
C PRO A 56 -18.48 19.79 17.41
N GLY A 57 -19.56 19.03 17.67
CA GLY A 57 -20.74 18.95 16.79
C GLY A 57 -20.82 17.74 15.86
N LEU A 58 -19.77 16.92 15.71
CA LEU A 58 -19.83 15.72 14.85
C LEU A 58 -20.76 14.64 15.43
N SER A 59 -21.62 14.06 14.60
CA SER A 59 -22.44 12.89 14.93
C SER A 59 -21.58 11.64 15.16
N MET A 60 -22.18 10.59 15.73
CA MET A 60 -21.49 9.31 15.88
C MET A 60 -21.18 8.67 14.52
N GLU A 61 -22.11 8.73 13.55
CA GLU A 61 -21.87 8.19 12.21
C GLU A 61 -20.75 8.96 11.49
N GLU A 62 -20.68 10.28 11.66
CA GLU A 62 -19.63 11.10 11.06
C GLU A 62 -18.24 10.74 11.61
N LEU A 63 -18.13 10.47 12.91
CA LEU A 63 -16.89 10.00 13.53
C LEU A 63 -16.47 8.62 13.00
N GLU A 64 -17.42 7.70 12.81
CA GLU A 64 -17.16 6.38 12.21
C GLU A 64 -16.68 6.51 10.76
N LEU A 65 -17.32 7.37 9.98
CA LEU A 65 -16.90 7.65 8.60
C LEU A 65 -15.49 8.25 8.56
N GLN A 66 -15.16 9.16 9.47
CA GLN A 66 -13.81 9.71 9.57
C GLN A 66 -12.77 8.65 9.90
N LEU A 67 -13.07 7.72 10.82
CA LEU A 67 -12.20 6.60 11.14
C LEU A 67 -11.92 5.75 9.90
N VAL A 68 -12.96 5.39 9.15
CA VAL A 68 -12.83 4.59 7.92
C VAL A 68 -11.96 5.32 6.90
N ARG A 69 -12.20 6.62 6.67
CA ARG A 69 -11.40 7.44 5.74
C ARG A 69 -9.92 7.52 6.13
N GLN A 70 -9.60 7.54 7.42
CA GLN A 70 -8.21 7.61 7.88
C GLN A 70 -7.41 6.31 7.66
N VAL A 71 -8.07 5.14 7.74
CA VAL A 71 -7.41 3.84 7.56
C VAL A 71 -7.44 3.34 6.12
N GLU A 72 -8.32 3.88 5.29
CA GLU A 72 -8.53 3.45 3.92
C GLU A 72 -7.28 3.54 3.02
N PRO A 73 -6.47 4.61 3.03
CA PRO A 73 -5.28 4.72 2.18
C PRO A 73 -4.27 3.59 2.43
N VAL A 74 -3.98 3.27 3.69
CA VAL A 74 -3.04 2.20 4.06
C VAL A 74 -3.64 0.80 3.82
N ARG A 75 -4.97 0.67 3.86
CA ARG A 75 -5.69 -0.54 3.43
C ARG A 75 -5.56 -0.78 1.93
N LEU A 76 -5.74 0.27 1.12
CA LEU A 76 -5.58 0.19 -0.33
C LEU A 76 -4.12 -0.07 -0.70
N LEU A 77 -3.18 0.61 -0.04
CA LEU A 77 -1.74 0.38 -0.22
C LEU A 77 -1.39 -1.11 -0.03
N SER A 78 -1.84 -1.72 1.06
CA SER A 78 -1.52 -3.13 1.36
C SER A 78 -2.13 -4.13 0.39
N ARG A 79 -3.24 -3.80 -0.27
CA ARG A 79 -3.93 -4.67 -1.24
C ARG A 79 -3.45 -4.46 -2.67
N LEU A 80 -3.21 -3.22 -3.07
CA LEU A 80 -2.86 -2.87 -4.45
C LEU A 80 -1.37 -3.09 -4.73
N SER A 81 -0.48 -2.89 -3.74
CA SER A 81 0.97 -3.03 -3.95
C SER A 81 1.35 -4.43 -4.46
N PRO A 82 0.89 -5.57 -3.87
CA PRO A 82 1.22 -6.90 -4.40
C PRO A 82 0.73 -7.12 -5.84
N MET A 83 -0.43 -6.57 -6.19
CA MET A 83 -0.99 -6.67 -7.55
C MET A 83 -0.12 -5.91 -8.55
N LEU A 84 0.36 -4.71 -8.18
CA LEU A 84 1.31 -3.95 -9.00
C LEU A 84 2.64 -4.69 -9.16
N GLY A 85 3.16 -5.32 -8.11
CA GLY A 85 4.35 -6.16 -8.17
C GLY A 85 4.18 -7.34 -9.13
N LEU A 86 3.02 -8.02 -9.11
CA LEU A 86 2.72 -9.10 -10.04
C LEU A 86 2.72 -8.59 -11.49
N ILE A 87 2.09 -7.45 -11.77
CA ILE A 87 2.08 -6.86 -13.11
C ILE A 87 3.51 -6.51 -13.58
N ALA A 88 4.35 -6.00 -12.67
CA ALA A 88 5.74 -5.66 -12.96
C ALA A 88 6.60 -6.87 -13.39
N THR A 89 6.22 -8.11 -13.04
CA THR A 89 6.91 -9.32 -13.52
C THR A 89 6.29 -9.93 -14.76
N MET A 90 4.97 -9.85 -14.90
CA MET A 90 4.27 -10.48 -16.02
C MET A 90 4.50 -9.75 -17.35
N ILE A 91 4.60 -8.42 -17.35
CA ILE A 91 4.85 -7.64 -18.58
C ILE A 91 6.22 -7.95 -19.22
N PRO A 92 7.35 -7.90 -18.50
CA PRO A 92 8.66 -8.13 -19.10
C PRO A 92 8.99 -9.60 -19.38
N LEU A 93 8.15 -10.55 -18.96
CA LEU A 93 8.41 -11.98 -19.14
C LEU A 93 8.52 -12.39 -20.62
N GLY A 94 7.68 -11.83 -21.49
CA GLY A 94 7.72 -12.12 -22.93
C GLY A 94 9.08 -11.79 -23.57
N PRO A 95 9.55 -10.53 -23.48
CA PRO A 95 10.88 -10.14 -23.94
C PRO A 95 12.03 -10.95 -23.30
N ALA A 96 11.91 -11.30 -22.02
CA ALA A 96 12.93 -12.08 -21.33
C ALA A 96 13.03 -13.51 -21.87
N LEU A 97 11.90 -14.20 -22.09
CA LEU A 97 11.88 -15.55 -22.65
C LEU A 97 12.38 -15.58 -24.10
N GLN A 98 12.07 -14.56 -24.89
CA GLN A 98 12.63 -14.41 -26.24
C GLN A 98 14.15 -14.25 -26.21
N SER A 99 14.68 -13.48 -25.24
CA SER A 99 16.13 -13.31 -25.06
C SER A 99 16.82 -14.63 -24.70
N VAL A 100 16.18 -15.46 -23.86
CA VAL A 100 16.68 -16.82 -23.54
C VAL A 100 16.67 -17.72 -24.77
N ALA A 101 15.57 -17.73 -25.54
CA ALA A 101 15.46 -18.53 -26.76
C ALA A 101 16.49 -18.14 -27.82
N ALA A 102 16.90 -16.86 -27.85
CA ALA A 102 17.95 -16.34 -28.73
C ALA A 102 19.39 -16.61 -28.22
N GLY A 103 19.58 -17.32 -27.11
CA GLY A 103 20.90 -17.57 -26.51
C GLY A 103 21.47 -16.39 -25.71
N ASN A 104 20.72 -15.29 -25.55
CA ASN A 104 21.14 -14.07 -24.86
C ASN A 104 20.77 -14.09 -23.37
N GLY A 105 21.32 -15.06 -22.63
CA GLY A 105 21.01 -15.25 -21.21
C GLY A 105 21.30 -14.03 -20.32
N GLN A 106 22.36 -13.28 -20.63
CA GLN A 106 22.73 -12.09 -19.84
C GLN A 106 21.72 -10.94 -19.97
N GLN A 107 21.13 -10.76 -21.16
CA GLN A 107 20.06 -9.77 -21.36
C GLN A 107 18.78 -10.19 -20.62
N ALA A 108 18.42 -11.47 -20.70
CA ALA A 108 17.28 -12.01 -19.96
C ALA A 108 17.44 -11.80 -18.45
N LEU A 109 18.64 -12.04 -17.91
CA LEU A 109 18.93 -11.86 -16.50
C LEU A 109 18.77 -10.39 -16.04
N ALA A 110 19.20 -9.43 -16.87
CA ALA A 110 19.02 -8.01 -16.57
C ALA A 110 17.52 -7.62 -16.49
N VAL A 111 16.70 -8.14 -17.41
CA VAL A 111 15.25 -7.94 -17.40
C VAL A 111 14.61 -8.56 -16.15
N PHE A 112 14.98 -9.80 -15.82
CA PHE A 112 14.47 -10.48 -14.62
C PHE A 112 14.88 -9.78 -13.32
N SER A 113 16.13 -9.32 -13.22
CA SER A 113 16.62 -8.61 -12.04
C SER A 113 15.79 -7.36 -11.74
N GLY A 114 15.50 -6.54 -12.76
CA GLY A 114 14.63 -5.37 -12.60
C GLY A 114 13.20 -5.73 -12.20
N ALA A 115 12.63 -6.77 -12.82
CA ALA A 115 11.29 -7.25 -12.51
C ALA A 115 11.16 -7.78 -11.06
N PHE A 116 12.13 -8.56 -10.59
CA PHE A 116 12.16 -9.09 -9.23
C PHE A 116 12.36 -7.99 -8.19
N ALA A 117 13.22 -6.99 -8.46
CA ALA A 117 13.38 -5.85 -7.59
C ALA A 117 12.04 -5.10 -7.39
N GLY A 118 11.26 -4.93 -8.47
CA GLY A 118 9.91 -4.35 -8.40
C GLY A 118 8.98 -5.13 -7.47
N VAL A 119 8.97 -6.46 -7.55
CA VAL A 119 8.15 -7.30 -6.65
C VAL A 119 8.58 -7.18 -5.20
N VAL A 120 9.87 -7.22 -4.93
CA VAL A 120 10.38 -7.11 -3.56
C VAL A 120 9.95 -5.80 -2.93
N LEU A 121 10.07 -4.67 -3.66
CA LEU A 121 9.61 -3.36 -3.20
C LEU A 121 8.09 -3.33 -2.98
N ALA A 122 7.32 -3.89 -3.92
CA ALA A 122 5.87 -3.97 -3.83
C ALA A 122 5.40 -4.78 -2.61
N LEU A 123 6.01 -5.93 -2.34
CA LEU A 123 5.70 -6.78 -1.19
C LEU A 123 6.14 -6.14 0.14
N ALA A 124 7.28 -5.45 0.15
CA ALA A 124 7.72 -4.68 1.30
C ALA A 124 6.72 -3.56 1.63
N ALA A 125 6.29 -2.78 0.62
CA ALA A 125 5.27 -1.75 0.77
C ALA A 125 3.95 -2.32 1.29
N ALA A 126 3.53 -3.47 0.75
CA ALA A 126 2.31 -4.14 1.17
C ALA A 126 2.35 -4.58 2.64
N SER A 127 3.47 -5.19 3.03
CA SER A 127 3.69 -5.71 4.39
C SER A 127 3.67 -4.57 5.41
N VAL A 128 4.37 -3.47 5.13
CA VAL A 128 4.35 -2.27 5.99
C VAL A 128 2.94 -1.67 6.05
N GLY A 129 2.27 -1.52 4.91
CA GLY A 129 0.90 -1.00 4.85
C GLY A 129 -0.09 -1.85 5.67
N LEU A 130 0.06 -3.18 5.66
CA LEU A 130 -0.78 -4.10 6.42
C LEU A 130 -0.57 -3.94 7.92
N VAL A 131 0.68 -3.84 8.36
CA VAL A 131 1.04 -3.61 9.78
C VAL A 131 0.47 -2.26 10.24
N VAL A 132 0.70 -1.20 9.47
CA VAL A 132 0.19 0.16 9.77
C VAL A 132 -1.34 0.15 9.85
N TYR A 133 -2.02 -0.43 8.86
CA TYR A 133 -3.47 -0.56 8.86
C TYR A 133 -3.98 -1.28 10.11
N SER A 134 -3.37 -2.41 10.48
CA SER A 134 -3.80 -3.23 11.61
C SER A 134 -3.66 -2.48 12.94
N VAL A 135 -2.53 -1.80 13.13
CA VAL A 135 -2.25 -1.03 14.36
C VAL A 135 -3.17 0.19 14.46
N ARG A 136 -3.22 1.03 13.42
CA ARG A 136 -4.03 2.26 13.43
C ARG A 136 -5.51 1.99 13.55
N ARG A 137 -6.03 0.98 12.84
CA ARG A 137 -7.44 0.57 12.94
C ARG A 137 -7.79 0.17 14.37
N ARG A 138 -6.92 -0.60 15.05
CA ARG A 138 -7.14 -1.00 16.44
C ARG A 138 -7.19 0.21 17.37
N TRP A 139 -6.27 1.15 17.23
CA TRP A 139 -6.22 2.35 18.07
C TRP A 139 -7.42 3.26 17.86
N LEU A 140 -7.77 3.56 16.61
CA LEU A 140 -8.91 4.45 16.31
C LEU A 140 -10.23 3.84 16.77
N LEU A 141 -10.42 2.51 16.63
CA LEU A 141 -11.62 1.84 17.13
C LEU A 141 -11.70 1.88 18.66
N ALA A 142 -10.58 1.69 19.35
CA ALA A 142 -10.54 1.81 20.81
C ALA A 142 -10.93 3.24 21.26
N GLU A 143 -10.40 4.27 20.58
CA GLU A 143 -10.75 5.67 20.85
C GLU A 143 -12.23 5.97 20.57
N LEU A 144 -12.77 5.46 19.46
CA LEU A 144 -14.17 5.61 19.09
C LEU A 144 -15.11 4.95 20.12
N LEU A 145 -14.74 3.79 20.66
CA LEU A 145 -15.49 3.14 21.73
C LEU A 145 -15.52 3.97 23.03
N VAL A 146 -14.40 4.60 23.37
CA VAL A 146 -14.35 5.49 24.55
C VAL A 146 -15.26 6.70 24.35
N VAL A 147 -15.21 7.34 23.18
CA VAL A 147 -16.10 8.48 22.86
C VAL A 147 -17.58 8.06 22.86
N ARG A 148 -17.90 6.87 22.35
CA ARG A 148 -19.28 6.35 22.36
C ARG A 148 -19.81 6.16 23.79
N LYS A 149 -18.97 5.67 24.70
CA LYS A 149 -19.29 5.56 26.13
C LYS A 149 -19.47 6.92 26.79
N GLU A 150 -18.58 7.88 26.52
CA GLU A 150 -18.65 9.26 27.03
C GLU A 150 -19.95 9.98 26.63
N ARG A 151 -20.46 9.71 25.43
CA ARG A 151 -21.71 10.32 24.92
C ARG A 151 -22.99 9.59 25.35
N GLY A 152 -22.89 8.54 26.18
CA GLY A 152 -24.07 7.79 26.65
C GLY A 152 -24.79 7.01 25.56
N VAL A 153 -24.16 6.80 24.40
CA VAL A 153 -24.72 6.02 23.27
C VAL A 153 -24.35 4.53 23.39
N ALA A 154 -23.63 4.15 24.45
CA ALA A 154 -23.37 2.76 24.78
C ALA A 154 -24.60 2.16 25.48
N GLN A 155 -25.47 1.50 24.70
CA GLN A 155 -26.34 0.45 25.22
C GLN A 155 -25.55 -0.85 25.36
#